data_AF-A0A3S5ERY5-F1
#
_entry.id   AF-A0A3S5ERY5-F1
#
_cell.length_a   1.000
_cell.length_b   1.000
_cell.length_c   1.000
_cell.angle_alpha   90.00
_cell.angle_beta   90.00
_cell.angle_gamma   90.00
#
_symmetry.space_group_name_H-M   'P 1'
#
loop_
_entity.id
_entity.type
_entity.pdbx_description
1 polymer ?
#
loop_
_entity_poly.entity_id
_entity_poly.type
_entity_poly.pdbx_seq_one_letter_code
_entity_poly.pdbx_strand_id
1 'polypeptide(L)'
;MLVIEAKNEEHEAERIVAELIAHRFSRKTKYKDYAILYRGNHQSRLLEKVLMQNRIPYKISGGTSFFSRSEIKDMMAYLRLVVNQDDDAAFLRIVNTPKREIGTATLQKLGELAQEKHISLFETIFEFELIQRLTPKAYDALQNLDAG
;
A
#
# COMPACT_ATOMS: atom_id res chain seq x y z
N MET A 1 16.12 2.75 -36.47
CA MET A 1 15.14 2.27 -35.47
C MET A 1 14.46 1.05 -36.08
N LEU A 2 14.58 -0.13 -35.45
CA LEU A 2 13.88 -1.33 -35.91
C LEU A 2 12.47 -1.29 -35.31
N VAL A 3 11.44 -1.45 -36.15
CA VAL A 3 10.04 -1.55 -35.70
C VAL A 3 9.60 -2.98 -35.95
N ILE A 4 9.00 -3.58 -34.93
CA ILE A 4 8.59 -4.99 -34.95
C ILE A 4 7.10 -5.04 -34.64
N GLU A 5 6.34 -5.64 -35.54
CA GLU A 5 4.92 -5.90 -35.32
C GLU A 5 4.73 -7.24 -34.62
N ALA A 6 3.85 -7.23 -33.63
CA ALA A 6 3.38 -8.40 -32.92
C ALA A 6 1.88 -8.59 -33.14
N LYS A 7 1.41 -9.83 -32.99
CA LYS A 7 0.01 -10.20 -33.26
C LYS A 7 -0.92 -9.79 -32.12
N ASN A 8 -0.39 -9.77 -30.90
CA ASN A 8 -1.04 -9.40 -29.66
C ASN A 8 0.04 -9.10 -28.61
N GLU A 9 -0.37 -8.67 -27.42
CA GLU A 9 0.54 -8.32 -26.32
C GLU A 9 1.40 -9.50 -25.85
N GLU A 10 0.87 -10.73 -25.84
CA GLU A 10 1.63 -11.92 -25.41
C GLU A 10 2.78 -12.21 -26.38
N HIS A 11 2.46 -12.19 -27.68
CA HIS A 11 3.44 -12.38 -28.73
C HIS A 11 4.47 -11.24 -28.76
N GLU A 12 4.07 -10.00 -28.42
CA GLU A 12 5.00 -8.87 -28.28
C GLU A 12 6.04 -9.15 -27.18
N ALA A 13 5.58 -9.54 -25.99
CA ALA A 13 6.46 -9.86 -24.87
C ALA A 13 7.41 -11.03 -25.18
N GLU A 14 6.91 -12.09 -25.82
CA GLU A 14 7.73 -13.21 -26.29
C GLU A 14 8.80 -12.77 -27.30
N ARG A 15 8.43 -11.94 -28.28
CA ARG A 15 9.38 -11.43 -29.27
C ARG A 15 10.45 -10.55 -28.65
N ILE A 16 10.08 -9.63 -27.74
CA ILE A 16 11.04 -8.77 -27.03
C ILE A 16 12.06 -9.64 -26.28
N VAL A 17 11.60 -10.66 -25.56
CA VAL A 17 12.48 -11.55 -24.80
C VAL A 17 13.37 -12.39 -25.73
N ALA A 18 12.82 -12.93 -26.82
CA ALA A 18 13.58 -13.70 -27.80
C ALA A 18 14.71 -12.85 -28.44
N GLU A 19 14.41 -11.61 -28.83
CA GLU A 19 15.41 -10.71 -29.39
C GLU A 19 16.45 -10.27 -28.37
N LEU A 20 16.05 -10.03 -27.12
CA LEU A 20 16.98 -9.74 -26.04
C LEU A 20 17.97 -10.90 -25.84
N ILE A 21 17.49 -12.15 -25.78
CA ILE A 21 18.33 -13.35 -25.64
C ILE A 21 19.28 -13.46 -26.84
N ALA A 22 18.77 -13.35 -28.06
CA ALA A 22 19.55 -13.46 -29.28
C ALA A 22 20.64 -12.38 -29.37
N HIS A 23 20.27 -11.12 -29.12
CA HIS A 23 21.22 -10.00 -29.12
C HIS A 23 22.28 -10.20 -28.04
N ARG A 24 21.89 -10.66 -26.84
CA ARG A 24 22.82 -10.90 -25.73
C ARG A 24 23.82 -11.98 -26.08
N PHE A 25 23.36 -13.08 -26.66
CA PHE A 25 24.22 -14.18 -27.08
C PHE A 25 25.21 -13.74 -28.16
N SER A 26 24.74 -13.02 -29.18
CA SER A 26 25.56 -12.53 -30.29
C SER A 26 26.62 -11.51 -29.84
N ARG A 27 26.25 -10.58 -28.95
CA ARG A 27 27.12 -9.46 -28.52
C ARG A 27 27.88 -9.72 -27.22
N LYS A 28 27.65 -10.87 -26.55
CA LYS A 28 28.23 -11.22 -25.24
C LYS A 28 27.98 -10.16 -24.15
N THR A 29 26.81 -9.53 -24.15
CA THR A 29 26.41 -8.50 -23.17
C THR A 29 25.79 -9.11 -21.91
N LYS A 30 25.49 -8.27 -20.92
CA LYS A 30 24.87 -8.66 -19.64
C LYS A 30 23.40 -8.22 -19.63
N TYR A 31 22.54 -8.91 -18.86
CA TYR A 31 21.13 -8.55 -18.74
C TYR A 31 20.89 -7.12 -18.23
N LYS A 32 21.79 -6.61 -17.38
CA LYS A 32 21.75 -5.24 -16.87
C LYS A 32 21.98 -4.15 -17.93
N ASP A 33 22.44 -4.52 -19.12
CA ASP A 33 22.69 -3.60 -20.23
C ASP A 33 21.42 -3.33 -21.06
N TYR A 34 20.29 -3.95 -20.68
CA TYR A 34 19.00 -3.83 -21.36
C TYR A 34 17.97 -3.14 -20.47
N ALA A 35 17.13 -2.32 -21.08
CA ALA A 35 15.97 -1.72 -20.46
C ALA A 35 14.74 -1.90 -21.37
N ILE A 36 13.61 -2.29 -20.78
CA ILE A 36 12.32 -2.39 -21.48
C ILE A 36 11.46 -1.23 -20.96
N LEU A 37 11.06 -0.34 -21.86
CA LEU A 37 10.22 0.82 -21.55
C LEU A 37 8.82 0.56 -22.07
N TYR A 38 7.82 0.78 -21.23
CA TYR A 38 6.40 0.61 -21.56
C TYR A 38 5.59 1.78 -21.02
N ARG A 39 4.37 1.97 -21.53
CA ARG A 39 3.55 3.17 -21.27
C ARG A 39 2.75 3.09 -19.98
N GLY A 40 2.34 1.89 -19.56
CA GLY A 40 1.52 1.69 -18.36
C GLY A 40 1.93 0.47 -17.53
N ASN A 41 1.79 0.57 -16.21
CA ASN A 41 2.19 -0.48 -15.27
C ASN A 41 1.49 -1.83 -15.48
N HIS A 42 0.30 -1.86 -16.09
CA HIS A 42 -0.38 -3.12 -16.39
C HIS A 42 0.39 -3.96 -17.43
N GLN A 43 1.14 -3.32 -18.33
CA GLN A 43 1.96 -3.99 -19.35
C GLN A 43 3.16 -4.74 -18.75
N SER A 44 3.59 -4.38 -17.52
CA SER A 44 4.72 -5.04 -16.88
C SER A 44 4.43 -6.52 -16.61
N ARG A 45 3.20 -6.85 -16.20
CA ARG A 45 2.83 -8.20 -15.74
C ARG A 45 3.11 -9.28 -16.78
N LEU A 46 2.84 -8.96 -18.05
CA LEU A 46 3.02 -9.89 -19.14
C LEU A 46 4.51 -10.09 -19.47
N LEU A 47 5.28 -8.99 -19.48
CA LEU A 47 6.74 -9.05 -19.63
C LEU A 47 7.40 -9.82 -18.49
N GLU A 48 6.97 -9.60 -17.24
CA GLU A 48 7.44 -10.32 -16.06
C GLU A 48 7.23 -11.82 -16.19
N LYS A 49 6.03 -12.24 -16.63
CA LYS A 49 5.69 -13.65 -16.83
C LYS A 49 6.67 -14.31 -17.82
N VAL A 50 6.90 -13.68 -18.97
CA VAL A 50 7.78 -14.23 -20.02
C VAL A 50 9.25 -14.20 -19.61
N LEU A 51 9.71 -13.13 -18.95
CA LEU A 51 11.08 -13.04 -18.40
C LEU A 51 11.32 -14.13 -17.34
N MET A 52 10.34 -14.36 -16.46
CA MET A 52 10.41 -15.40 -15.43
C MET A 52 10.44 -16.81 -16.04
N GLN A 53 9.59 -17.08 -17.04
CA GLN A 53 9.59 -18.36 -17.77
C GLN A 53 10.95 -18.67 -18.40
N ASN A 54 11.62 -17.64 -18.93
CA ASN A 54 12.96 -17.75 -19.53
C ASN A 54 14.11 -17.63 -18.52
N ARG A 55 13.81 -17.56 -17.21
CA ARG A 55 14.79 -17.41 -16.11
C ARG A 55 15.71 -16.21 -16.30
N ILE A 56 15.20 -15.12 -16.86
CA ILE A 56 15.95 -13.87 -17.05
C ILE A 56 15.79 -13.01 -15.79
N PRO A 57 16.89 -12.61 -15.13
CA PRO A 57 16.81 -11.70 -14.00
C PRO A 57 16.32 -10.33 -14.45
N TYR A 58 15.29 -9.80 -13.79
CA TYR A 58 14.72 -8.50 -14.09
C TYR A 58 14.49 -7.69 -12.80
N LYS A 59 14.37 -6.37 -12.95
CA LYS A 59 13.98 -5.46 -11.88
C LYS A 59 12.94 -4.49 -12.44
N ILE A 60 11.81 -4.37 -11.75
CA ILE A 60 10.81 -3.36 -12.09
C ILE A 60 11.07 -2.07 -11.34
N SER A 61 11.08 -0.99 -12.11
CA SER A 61 10.98 0.37 -11.57
C SER A 61 9.49 0.76 -11.56
N GLY A 62 8.94 1.08 -10.39
CA GLY A 62 7.58 1.65 -10.30
C GLY A 62 6.41 0.66 -10.34
N GLY A 63 6.59 -0.61 -9.95
CA GLY A 63 5.52 -1.59 -9.74
C GLY A 63 4.57 -1.21 -8.59
N THR A 64 3.96 -2.18 -7.90
CA THR A 64 3.26 -1.86 -6.63
C THR A 64 4.26 -1.19 -5.69
N SER A 65 4.11 0.13 -5.49
CA SER A 65 4.99 0.90 -4.64
C SER A 65 5.12 0.19 -3.31
N PHE A 66 6.34 0.05 -2.77
CA PHE A 66 6.54 -0.52 -1.44
C PHE A 66 5.63 0.17 -0.41
N PHE A 67 5.46 1.48 -0.54
CA PHE A 67 4.56 2.31 0.29
C PHE A 67 3.06 2.14 0.02
N SER A 68 2.68 1.42 -1.05
CA SER A 68 1.28 1.14 -1.36
C SER A 68 0.70 -0.03 -0.55
N ARG A 69 1.58 -0.90 -0.02
CA ARG A 69 1.20 -2.07 0.77
C ARG A 69 0.46 -1.67 2.04
N SER A 70 -0.60 -2.39 2.37
CA SER A 70 -1.45 -2.09 3.53
C SER A 70 -0.64 -2.08 4.82
N GLU A 71 0.22 -3.07 5.04
CA GLU A 71 1.02 -3.17 6.26
C GLU A 71 1.99 -1.99 6.42
N ILE A 72 2.58 -1.51 5.32
CA ILE A 72 3.47 -0.35 5.33
C ILE A 72 2.69 0.92 5.66
N LYS A 73 1.51 1.11 5.05
CA LYS A 73 0.66 2.27 5.35
C LYS A 73 0.14 2.25 6.79
N ASP A 74 -0.15 1.08 7.34
CA ASP A 74 -0.63 0.94 8.73
C ASP A 74 0.50 1.28 9.71
N MET A 75 1.71 0.75 9.51
CA MET A 75 2.88 1.15 10.30
C MET A 75 3.17 2.65 10.19
N MET A 76 3.08 3.22 8.98
CA MET A 76 3.26 4.67 8.79
C MET A 76 2.20 5.48 9.51
N ALA A 77 0.95 5.00 9.59
CA ALA A 77 -0.09 5.69 10.36
C ALA A 77 0.12 5.59 11.87
N TYR A 78 0.61 4.45 12.39
CA TYR A 78 1.05 4.36 13.78
C TYR A 78 2.14 5.38 14.11
N LEU A 79 3.20 5.45 13.28
CA LEU A 79 4.29 6.41 13.48
C LEU A 79 3.81 7.85 13.39
N ARG A 80 2.90 8.17 12.46
CA ARG A 80 2.30 9.50 12.35
C ARG A 80 1.52 9.87 13.60
N LEU A 81 0.74 8.94 14.17
CA LEU A 81 -0.04 9.21 15.37
C LEU A 81 0.83 9.42 16.61
N VAL A 82 1.95 8.70 16.72
CA VAL A 82 2.95 8.91 17.79
C VAL A 82 3.58 10.30 17.71
N VAL A 83 3.85 10.80 16.51
CA VAL A 83 4.47 12.12 16.29
C VAL A 83 3.45 13.26 16.35
N ASN A 84 2.22 13.00 15.87
CA ASN A 84 1.14 13.97 15.79
C ASN A 84 -0.19 13.28 16.15
N GLN A 85 -0.65 13.49 17.38
CA GLN A 85 -1.91 12.93 17.88
C GLN A 85 -3.14 13.55 17.21
N ASP A 86 -3.00 14.70 16.54
CA ASP A 86 -4.10 15.36 15.82
C ASP A 86 -4.30 14.85 14.38
N ASP A 87 -3.56 13.82 13.94
CA ASP A 87 -3.76 13.18 12.63
C ASP A 87 -4.95 12.20 12.66
N ASP A 88 -6.17 12.74 12.56
CA ASP A 88 -7.42 11.94 12.52
C ASP A 88 -7.42 10.90 11.39
N ALA A 89 -6.75 11.18 10.26
CA ALA A 89 -6.66 10.23 9.15
C ALA A 89 -5.75 9.04 9.48
N ALA A 90 -4.66 9.27 10.22
CA ALA A 90 -3.84 8.20 10.77
C ALA A 90 -4.60 7.41 11.83
N PHE A 91 -5.30 8.10 12.74
CA PHE A 91 -6.13 7.48 13.77
C PHE A 91 -7.18 6.53 13.16
N LEU A 92 -8.04 7.03 12.26
CA LEU A 92 -9.09 6.24 11.63
C LEU A 92 -8.55 5.03 10.85
N ARG A 93 -7.31 5.11 10.36
CA ARG A 93 -6.66 3.99 9.69
C ARG A 93 -6.27 2.87 10.65
N ILE A 94 -5.74 3.20 11.84
CA ILE A 94 -5.13 2.22 12.74
C ILE A 94 -6.01 1.84 13.93
N VAL A 95 -7.10 2.57 14.16
CA VAL A 95 -8.00 2.37 15.31
C VAL A 95 -8.46 0.92 15.45
N ASN A 96 -8.70 0.22 14.33
CA ASN A 96 -9.11 -1.18 14.31
C ASN A 96 -8.07 -2.14 13.69
N THR A 97 -6.80 -1.73 13.62
CA THR A 97 -5.67 -2.56 13.14
C THR A 97 -4.56 -2.59 14.18
N PRO A 98 -4.31 -3.68 14.93
CA PRO A 98 -5.02 -4.97 14.90
C PRO A 98 -6.48 -4.86 15.32
N LYS A 99 -7.29 -5.89 15.02
CA LYS A 99 -8.74 -5.89 15.25
C LYS A 99 -9.05 -5.66 16.73
N ARG A 100 -9.76 -4.55 17.03
CA ARG A 100 -10.21 -4.14 18.38
C ARG A 100 -11.73 -4.15 18.54
N GLU A 101 -12.46 -4.59 17.51
CA GLU A 101 -13.94 -4.60 17.50
C GLU A 101 -14.56 -3.20 17.61
N ILE A 102 -13.85 -2.16 17.17
CA ILE A 102 -14.36 -0.79 17.10
C ILE A 102 -15.19 -0.63 15.83
N GLY A 103 -16.50 -0.50 16.01
CA GLY A 103 -17.48 -0.36 14.93
C GLY A 103 -17.74 1.08 14.52
N THR A 104 -18.47 1.25 13.42
CA THR A 104 -18.87 2.57 12.88
C THR A 104 -19.67 3.40 13.87
N ALA A 105 -20.59 2.78 14.64
CA ALA A 105 -21.37 3.48 15.65
C ALA A 105 -20.51 4.05 16.79
N THR A 106 -19.43 3.36 17.18
CA THR A 106 -18.47 3.85 18.18
C THR A 106 -17.70 5.03 17.62
N LEU A 107 -17.19 4.94 16.39
CA LEU A 107 -16.47 6.02 15.73
C LEU A 107 -17.33 7.26 15.49
N GLN A 108 -18.62 7.06 15.18
CA GLN A 108 -19.56 8.16 15.02
C GLN A 108 -19.70 8.95 16.33
N LYS A 109 -19.97 8.26 17.44
CA LYS A 109 -20.11 8.90 18.76
C LYS A 109 -18.83 9.58 19.24
N LEU A 110 -17.67 8.98 18.93
CA LEU A 110 -16.37 9.58 19.18
C LEU A 110 -16.21 10.88 18.37
N GLY A 111 -16.54 10.85 17.07
CA GLY A 111 -16.47 12.02 16.20
C GLY A 111 -17.44 13.13 16.57
N GLU A 112 -18.65 12.79 17.03
CA GLU A 112 -19.61 13.77 17.55
C GLU A 112 -19.04 14.51 18.76
N LEU A 113 -18.46 13.80 19.73
CA LEU A 113 -17.84 14.40 20.90
C LEU A 113 -16.60 15.24 20.54
N ALA A 114 -15.76 14.75 19.62
CA ALA A 114 -14.59 15.46 19.11
C ALA A 114 -14.98 16.82 18.49
N GLN A 115 -16.06 16.82 17.69
CA GLN A 115 -16.62 18.03 17.08
C GLN A 115 -17.17 19.01 18.12
N GLU A 116 -17.92 18.52 19.11
CA GLU A 116 -18.48 19.35 20.19
C GLU A 116 -17.40 20.04 21.03
N LYS A 117 -16.28 19.34 21.26
CA LYS A 117 -15.16 19.85 22.06
C LYS A 117 -14.07 20.54 21.26
N HIS A 118 -14.13 20.46 19.93
CA HIS A 118 -13.11 20.98 19.01
C HIS A 118 -11.71 20.41 19.25
N ILE A 119 -11.64 19.11 19.51
CA ILE A 119 -10.40 18.35 19.77
C ILE A 119 -10.27 17.20 18.77
N SER A 120 -9.09 16.58 18.70
CA SER A 120 -8.84 15.45 17.80
C SER A 120 -9.55 14.17 18.24
N LEU A 121 -9.71 13.20 17.33
CA LEU A 121 -10.31 11.90 17.65
C LEU A 121 -9.48 11.15 18.71
N PHE A 122 -8.16 11.31 18.67
CA PHE A 122 -7.26 10.69 19.64
C PHE A 122 -7.47 11.30 21.03
N GLU A 123 -7.46 12.62 21.15
CA GLU A 123 -7.67 13.31 22.43
C GLU A 123 -9.05 12.97 23.04
N THR A 124 -10.06 12.82 22.19
CA THR A 124 -11.42 12.47 22.61
C THR A 124 -11.50 11.13 23.36
N ILE A 125 -10.56 10.20 23.17
CA ILE A 125 -10.52 8.93 23.91
C ILE A 125 -10.42 9.16 25.42
N PHE A 126 -9.76 10.24 25.84
CA PHE A 126 -9.50 10.54 27.25
C PHE A 126 -10.61 11.36 27.90
N GLU A 127 -11.62 11.76 27.13
CA GLU A 127 -12.71 12.58 27.64
C GLU A 127 -13.70 11.76 28.47
N PHE A 128 -13.96 12.19 29.69
CA PHE A 128 -14.87 11.50 30.62
C PHE A 128 -16.30 11.36 30.05
N GLU A 129 -16.76 12.33 29.26
CA GLU A 129 -18.07 12.30 28.60
C GLU A 129 -18.23 11.13 27.64
N LEU A 130 -17.13 10.57 27.13
CA LEU A 130 -17.16 9.42 26.24
C LEU A 130 -17.73 8.17 26.93
N ILE A 131 -17.50 8.01 28.24
CA ILE A 131 -18.03 6.91 29.06
C ILE A 131 -19.56 6.87 29.01
N GLN A 132 -20.19 8.04 28.96
CA GLN A 132 -21.66 8.16 28.95
C GLN A 132 -22.26 7.90 27.57
N ARG A 133 -21.46 8.04 26.50
CA ARG A 133 -21.92 7.85 25.11
C ARG A 133 -21.72 6.42 24.62
N LEU A 134 -20.74 5.69 25.13
CA LEU A 134 -20.36 4.36 24.65
C LEU A 134 -20.85 3.22 25.55
N THR A 135 -20.89 2.01 25.00
CA THR A 135 -21.02 0.80 25.82
C THR A 135 -19.68 0.51 26.50
N PRO A 136 -19.65 -0.18 27.66
CA PRO A 136 -18.41 -0.51 28.36
C PRO A 136 -17.39 -1.21 27.44
N LYS A 137 -17.86 -2.19 26.64
CA LYS A 137 -17.03 -2.90 25.67
C LYS A 137 -16.38 -1.97 24.62
N ALA A 138 -17.14 -1.01 24.10
CA ALA A 138 -16.64 -0.07 23.10
C ALA A 138 -15.67 0.95 23.70
N TYR A 139 -15.92 1.37 24.93
CA TYR A 139 -15.01 2.24 25.69
C TYR A 139 -13.68 1.54 25.96
N ASP A 140 -13.71 0.31 26.50
CA ASP A 140 -12.50 -0.48 26.78
C ASP A 140 -11.67 -0.73 25.51
N ALA A 141 -12.33 -0.97 24.36
CA ALA A 141 -11.65 -1.15 23.09
C ALA A 141 -10.84 0.10 22.66
N LEU A 142 -11.33 1.30 22.96
CA LEU A 142 -10.64 2.57 22.68
C LEU A 142 -9.51 2.85 23.68
N GLN A 143 -9.69 2.54 24.96
CA GLN A 143 -8.65 2.74 25.99
C GLN A 143 -7.42 1.85 25.75
N ASN A 144 -7.61 0.68 25.14
CA ASN A 144 -6.51 -0.21 24.77
C ASN A 144 -5.68 0.28 23.57
N LEU A 145 -5.91 1.51 23.08
CA LEU A 145 -5.09 2.13 22.04
C LEU A 145 -3.77 2.70 22.60
N ASP A 146 -3.74 3.08 23.89
CA ASP A 146 -2.57 3.68 24.55
C ASP A 146 -1.64 2.66 25.22
N ALA A 147 -2.06 1.40 25.31
CA ALA A 147 -1.27 0.33 25.91
C ALA A 147 -0.18 -0.15 24.93
N GLY A 148 0.88 0.66 24.82
CA GLY A 148 2.23 0.20 24.48
C GLY A 148 2.90 -0.46 25.68
#